data_AF-A0A1G9Y2W7-F1
#
_entry.id   AF-A0A1G9Y2W7-F1
#
_cell.length_a   1.000
_cell.length_b   1.000
_cell.length_c   1.000
_cell.angle_alpha   90.00
_cell.angle_beta   90.00
_cell.angle_gamma   90.00
#
_symmetry.space_group_name_H-M   'P 1'
#
loop_
_entity.id
_entity.type
_entity.pdbx_description
1 polymer ?
#
loop_
_entity_poly.entity_id
_entity_poly.type
_entity_poly.pdbx_seq_one_letter_code
_entity_poly.pdbx_strand_id
1 'polypeptide(L)'
;MENPLKKTGKVLSLTAGMVLASAFVAPSASAAAFAYHGYDVAYTSYYDRGLVACDKEKDGNYVYAEGRYWHPSNQVMVLRVDDGEDEHCDNDYITYPIYQIRICESRVGCSPWRQVS
;
A
#
# COMPACT_ATOMS: atom_id res chain seq x y z
N MET A 1 42.79 -55.47 31.38
CA MET A 1 43.48 -55.57 30.08
C MET A 1 43.62 -54.16 29.54
N GLU A 2 44.82 -53.62 29.59
CA GLU A 2 45.18 -52.33 29.01
C GLU A 2 45.83 -52.57 27.64
N ASN A 3 45.42 -51.82 26.61
CA ASN A 3 46.35 -51.01 25.84
C ASN A 3 45.61 -50.12 24.81
N PRO A 4 45.96 -48.81 24.74
CA PRO A 4 45.40 -47.84 23.79
C PRO A 4 46.33 -47.64 22.59
N LEU A 5 45.80 -47.30 21.40
CA LEU A 5 46.53 -46.69 20.26
C LEU A 5 45.49 -46.46 19.14
N LYS A 6 45.44 -45.41 18.32
CA LYS A 6 46.19 -44.16 18.16
C LYS A 6 45.31 -43.32 17.21
N LYS A 7 45.24 -42.00 17.43
CA LYS A 7 44.61 -41.04 16.51
C LYS A 7 45.28 -41.07 15.14
N THR A 8 44.50 -41.05 14.06
CA THR A 8 44.91 -40.48 12.76
C THR A 8 43.69 -39.88 12.08
N GLY A 9 43.69 -38.54 11.99
CA GLY A 9 42.67 -37.78 11.28
C GLY A 9 42.77 -37.96 9.77
N LYS A 10 41.61 -37.88 9.11
CA LYS A 10 41.48 -37.46 7.72
C LYS A 10 40.34 -36.46 7.65
N VAL A 11 40.72 -35.19 7.59
CA VAL A 11 39.90 -34.08 7.10
C VAL A 11 39.71 -34.29 5.61
N LEU A 12 38.48 -34.28 5.11
CA LEU A 12 38.25 -34.06 3.68
C LEU A 12 36.88 -33.38 3.43
N SER A 13 36.99 -32.07 3.26
CA SER A 13 36.28 -31.22 2.30
C SER A 13 34.74 -31.19 2.31
N LEU A 14 34.19 -30.22 3.06
CA LEU A 14 32.92 -29.58 2.69
C LEU A 14 33.17 -28.69 1.46
N THR A 15 32.67 -29.09 0.29
CA THR A 15 32.51 -28.18 -0.84
C THR A 15 31.39 -27.18 -0.53
N ALA A 16 31.77 -26.03 0.03
CA ALA A 16 30.91 -24.86 0.15
C ALA A 16 30.66 -24.26 -1.24
N GLY A 17 29.54 -24.65 -1.87
CA GLY A 17 29.01 -23.96 -3.02
C GLY A 17 28.41 -22.62 -2.59
N MET A 18 29.18 -21.53 -2.69
CA MET A 18 28.63 -20.19 -2.65
C MET A 18 27.85 -19.94 -3.94
N VAL A 19 26.54 -20.19 -3.90
CA VAL A 19 25.62 -19.63 -4.89
C VAL A 19 25.47 -18.16 -4.50
N LEU A 20 26.17 -17.28 -5.23
CA LEU A 20 25.90 -15.85 -5.22
C LEU A 20 24.50 -15.64 -5.80
N ALA A 21 23.50 -15.65 -4.93
CA ALA A 21 22.15 -15.24 -5.27
C ALA A 21 22.19 -13.72 -5.50
N SER A 22 22.35 -13.34 -6.77
CA SER A 22 22.15 -11.96 -7.22
C SER A 22 20.70 -11.58 -6.89
N ALA A 23 20.49 -10.91 -5.77
CA ALA A 23 19.20 -10.31 -5.45
C ALA A 23 18.96 -9.17 -6.46
N PHE A 24 18.28 -9.49 -7.56
CA PHE A 24 17.72 -8.49 -8.44
C PHE A 24 16.69 -7.71 -7.63
N VAL A 25 17.08 -6.54 -7.13
CA VAL A 25 16.15 -5.56 -6.60
C VAL A 25 15.37 -5.03 -7.80
N ALA A 26 14.24 -5.69 -8.10
CA ALA A 26 13.30 -5.18 -9.07
C ALA A 26 12.78 -3.84 -8.52
N PRO A 27 12.80 -2.75 -9.31
CA PRO A 27 12.15 -1.51 -8.89
C PRO A 27 10.66 -1.81 -8.66
N SER A 28 10.13 -1.42 -7.51
CA SER A 28 8.69 -1.44 -7.26
C SER A 28 8.05 -0.49 -8.26
N ALA A 29 7.36 -1.04 -9.26
CA ALA A 29 6.51 -0.24 -10.12
C ALA A 29 5.41 0.35 -9.25
N SER A 30 5.39 1.67 -9.09
CA SER A 30 4.28 2.36 -8.44
C SER A 30 3.07 2.26 -9.35
N ALA A 31 2.03 1.59 -8.87
CA ALA A 31 0.79 1.38 -9.59
C ALA A 31 -0.25 2.30 -8.98
N ALA A 32 -0.99 3.02 -9.83
CA ALA A 32 -2.11 3.83 -9.37
C ALA A 32 -3.05 2.97 -8.52
N ALA A 33 -3.27 3.38 -7.27
CA ALA A 33 -4.10 2.66 -6.33
C ALA A 33 -5.55 3.13 -6.46
N PHE A 34 -6.46 2.15 -6.58
CA PHE A 34 -7.89 2.39 -6.64
C PHE A 34 -8.59 1.66 -5.48
N ALA A 35 -9.50 2.36 -4.80
CA ALA A 35 -10.43 1.78 -3.84
C ALA A 35 -11.85 1.91 -4.37
N TYR A 36 -12.63 0.84 -4.26
CA TYR A 36 -14.00 0.77 -4.79
C TYR A 36 -14.99 0.41 -3.69
N HIS A 37 -16.18 0.98 -3.76
CA HIS A 37 -17.37 0.62 -3.00
C HIS A 37 -18.55 0.77 -3.96
N GLY A 38 -19.30 -0.29 -4.24
CA GLY A 38 -20.27 -0.23 -5.34
C GLY A 38 -19.59 0.13 -6.67
N TYR A 39 -20.12 1.14 -7.37
CA TYR A 39 -19.50 1.71 -8.57
C TYR A 39 -18.60 2.92 -8.28
N ASP A 40 -18.59 3.41 -7.04
CA ASP A 40 -17.79 4.55 -6.62
C ASP A 40 -16.31 4.21 -6.52
N VAL A 41 -15.47 5.22 -6.71
CA VAL A 41 -14.02 5.04 -6.72
C VAL A 41 -13.27 6.17 -6.03
N ALA A 42 -12.31 5.81 -5.19
CA ALA A 42 -11.23 6.68 -4.76
C ALA A 42 -9.92 6.29 -5.43
N TYR A 43 -9.11 7.28 -5.79
CA TYR A 43 -7.74 7.06 -6.27
C TYR A 43 -6.83 8.24 -5.93
N THR A 44 -5.53 8.00 -6.00
CA THR A 44 -4.52 9.05 -5.80
C THR A 44 -4.08 9.66 -7.13
N SER A 45 -3.68 10.94 -7.08
CA SER A 45 -3.13 11.67 -8.23
C SER A 45 -1.90 12.49 -7.82
N TYR A 46 -1.17 13.05 -8.80
CA TYR A 46 -0.05 13.96 -8.58
C TYR A 46 0.99 13.44 -7.56
N TYR A 47 1.64 12.31 -7.85
CA TYR A 47 2.64 11.68 -6.96
C TYR A 47 2.08 11.33 -5.58
N ASP A 48 0.87 10.78 -5.56
CA ASP A 48 0.12 10.38 -4.37
C ASP A 48 -0.21 11.52 -3.40
N ARG A 49 -0.25 12.76 -3.89
CA ARG A 49 -0.56 13.94 -3.07
C ARG A 49 -1.97 14.47 -3.27
N GLY A 50 -2.60 14.10 -4.39
CA GLY A 50 -4.00 14.32 -4.63
C GLY A 50 -4.82 13.12 -4.19
N LEU A 51 -5.96 13.37 -3.56
CA LEU A 51 -7.02 12.38 -3.36
C LEU A 51 -8.19 12.76 -4.25
N VAL A 52 -8.76 11.78 -4.93
CA VAL A 52 -9.98 11.95 -5.72
C VAL A 52 -11.07 11.04 -5.16
N ALA A 53 -12.28 11.58 -5.04
CA ALA A 53 -13.50 10.83 -4.80
C ALA A 53 -14.37 10.94 -6.06
N CYS A 54 -14.97 9.84 -6.52
CA CYS A 54 -15.92 9.84 -7.62
C CYS A 54 -17.14 9.01 -7.23
N ASP A 55 -18.30 9.65 -7.19
CA ASP A 55 -19.62 9.05 -7.23
C ASP A 55 -19.92 8.71 -8.69
N LYS A 56 -20.03 7.41 -8.99
CA LYS A 56 -20.31 6.94 -10.36
C LYS A 56 -21.75 6.49 -10.55
N GLU A 57 -22.59 6.73 -9.56
CA GLU A 57 -23.97 6.31 -9.53
C GLU A 57 -24.89 7.52 -9.62
N LYS A 58 -26.16 7.26 -9.92
CA LYS A 58 -27.21 8.28 -9.92
C LYS A 58 -28.33 7.85 -8.99
N ASP A 59 -27.97 7.69 -7.73
CA ASP A 59 -28.84 7.17 -6.70
C ASP A 59 -28.99 8.12 -5.49
N GLY A 60 -28.33 9.28 -5.52
CA GLY A 60 -28.36 10.29 -4.46
C GLY A 60 -27.58 9.89 -3.20
N ASN A 61 -26.66 8.93 -3.28
CA ASN A 61 -25.79 8.56 -2.18
C ASN A 61 -24.56 9.46 -2.13
N TYR A 62 -24.45 10.27 -1.09
CA TYR A 62 -23.29 11.14 -0.91
C TYR A 62 -22.01 10.33 -0.64
N VAL A 63 -21.03 10.47 -1.52
CA VAL A 63 -19.75 9.73 -1.47
C VAL A 63 -18.64 10.62 -0.91
N TYR A 64 -17.69 10.02 -0.21
CA TYR A 64 -16.44 10.69 0.15
C TYR A 64 -15.26 9.72 0.14
N ALA A 65 -14.11 10.21 -0.27
CA ALA A 65 -12.84 9.51 -0.14
C ALA A 65 -12.11 9.95 1.11
N GLU A 66 -11.38 9.01 1.73
CA GLU A 66 -10.41 9.32 2.76
C GLU A 66 -9.02 8.82 2.36
N GLY A 67 -8.01 9.64 2.60
CA GLY A 67 -6.61 9.34 2.34
C GLY A 67 -5.78 9.53 3.60
N ARG A 68 -4.97 8.53 3.98
CA ARG A 68 -4.04 8.64 5.12
C ARG A 68 -2.65 9.04 4.65
N TYR A 69 -2.04 9.96 5.40
CA TYR A 69 -0.67 10.40 5.18
C TYR A 69 0.06 10.58 6.52
N TRP A 70 1.39 10.50 6.47
CA TRP A 70 2.22 10.80 7.64
C TRP A 70 2.55 12.29 7.67
N HIS A 71 2.08 13.00 8.69
CA HIS A 71 2.49 14.38 8.93
C HIS A 71 3.83 14.41 9.70
N PRO A 72 4.75 15.37 9.45
CA PRO A 72 6.05 15.47 10.12
C PRO A 72 6.00 15.64 11.65
N SER A 73 4.85 15.97 12.21
CA SER A 73 4.62 15.92 13.66
C SER A 73 4.44 14.50 14.21
N ASN A 74 4.79 13.47 13.43
CA ASN A 74 4.68 12.04 13.76
C ASN A 74 3.24 11.59 14.06
N GLN A 75 2.24 12.15 13.38
CA GLN A 75 0.82 11.78 13.54
C GLN A 75 0.18 11.40 12.20
N VAL A 76 -0.64 10.34 12.22
CA VAL A 76 -1.38 9.91 11.02
C VAL A 76 -2.49 10.92 10.87
N MET A 77 -2.55 11.53 9.70
CA MET A 77 -3.61 12.45 9.35
C MET A 77 -4.46 11.86 8.25
N VAL A 78 -5.70 12.31 8.19
CA VAL A 78 -6.68 11.92 7.17
C VAL A 78 -7.01 13.16 6.37
N LEU A 79 -6.82 13.09 5.06
CA LEU A 79 -7.46 13.97 4.10
C LEU A 79 -8.81 13.36 3.75
N ARG A 80 -9.86 14.20 3.69
CA ARG A 80 -11.19 13.81 3.24
C ARG A 80 -11.56 14.67 2.05
N VAL A 81 -12.08 14.03 1.01
CA VAL A 81 -12.63 14.68 -0.17
C VAL A 81 -14.05 14.19 -0.30
N ASP A 82 -15.00 15.10 -0.24
CA ASP A 82 -16.41 14.78 -0.39
C ASP A 82 -16.82 15.03 -1.84
N ASP A 83 -17.42 14.03 -2.47
CA ASP A 83 -18.05 14.17 -3.77
C ASP A 83 -19.55 14.28 -3.54
N GLY A 84 -20.05 15.51 -3.65
CA GLY A 84 -21.40 15.86 -3.21
C GLY A 84 -22.47 15.76 -4.27
N GLU A 85 -22.14 15.25 -5.45
CA GLU A 85 -22.98 15.22 -6.62
C GLU A 85 -22.86 13.88 -7.36
N ASP A 86 -24.00 13.29 -7.73
CA ASP A 86 -24.11 12.09 -8.56
C ASP A 86 -23.32 12.23 -9.89
N GLU A 87 -22.67 11.15 -10.32
CA GLU A 87 -21.87 11.09 -11.56
C GLU A 87 -20.72 12.13 -11.64
N HIS A 88 -20.19 12.56 -10.49
CA HIS A 88 -19.11 13.55 -10.39
C HIS A 88 -17.79 12.95 -9.88
N CYS A 89 -16.75 13.79 -9.87
CA CYS A 89 -15.52 13.52 -9.16
C CYS A 89 -14.98 14.84 -8.60
N ASP A 90 -14.67 14.88 -7.31
CA ASP A 90 -13.96 15.98 -6.68
C ASP A 90 -12.57 15.55 -6.18
N ASN A 91 -11.67 16.50 -5.98
CA ASN A 91 -10.31 16.27 -5.54
C ASN A 91 -9.78 17.32 -4.56
N ASP A 92 -8.85 16.91 -3.70
CA ASP A 92 -8.04 17.85 -2.91
C ASP A 92 -6.58 17.37 -2.84
N TYR A 93 -5.68 18.31 -2.53
CA TYR A 93 -4.24 18.10 -2.55
C TYR A 93 -3.60 18.46 -1.22
N ILE A 94 -2.64 17.64 -0.80
CA ILE A 94 -1.81 17.88 0.38
C ILE A 94 -0.32 17.85 0.02
N THR A 95 0.53 18.31 0.94
CA THR A 95 1.98 18.33 0.72
C THR A 95 2.62 16.93 0.82
N TYR A 96 1.99 16.01 1.56
CA TYR A 96 2.58 14.72 1.92
C TYR A 96 1.96 13.58 1.10
N PRO A 97 2.73 12.55 0.72
CA PRO A 97 2.18 11.38 0.04
C PRO A 97 1.15 10.64 0.91
N ILE A 98 0.03 10.30 0.28
CA ILE A 98 -1.01 9.45 0.78
C ILE A 98 -0.56 8.00 0.60
N TYR A 99 -0.61 7.21 1.67
CA TYR A 99 -0.17 5.81 1.67
C TYR A 99 -1.34 4.82 1.79
N GLN A 100 -2.53 5.28 2.19
CA GLN A 100 -3.75 4.47 2.16
C GLN A 100 -4.95 5.30 1.70
N ILE A 101 -5.86 4.67 0.97
CA ILE A 101 -7.14 5.28 0.55
C ILE A 101 -8.33 4.35 0.84
N ARG A 102 -9.50 4.94 0.99
CA ARG A 102 -10.81 4.26 0.94
C ARG A 102 -11.87 5.20 0.38
N ILE A 103 -12.95 4.63 -0.13
CA ILE A 103 -14.16 5.35 -0.56
C ILE A 103 -15.32 4.94 0.34
N CYS A 104 -16.22 5.86 0.63
CA CYS A 104 -17.33 5.67 1.55
C CYS A 104 -18.61 6.27 0.99
N GLU A 105 -19.70 5.52 1.05
CA GLU A 105 -21.06 6.02 0.89
C GLU A 105 -21.62 6.37 2.28
N SER A 106 -22.09 7.60 2.46
CA SER A 106 -22.44 8.15 3.77
C SER A 106 -23.51 7.35 4.55
N ARG A 107 -24.33 6.57 3.86
CA ARG A 107 -25.43 5.78 4.45
C ARG A 107 -25.20 4.27 4.45
N VAL A 108 -24.19 3.78 3.73
CA VAL A 108 -23.95 2.35 3.53
C VAL A 108 -22.71 1.90 4.30
N GLY A 109 -21.62 2.67 4.18
CA GLY A 109 -20.36 2.35 4.82
C GLY A 109 -19.17 2.66 3.93
N CYS A 110 -18.03 2.04 4.24
CA CYS A 110 -16.79 2.29 3.54
C CYS A 110 -16.21 1.00 2.95
N SER A 111 -15.48 1.15 1.85
CA SER A 111 -14.53 0.12 1.43
C SER A 111 -13.48 -0.14 2.52
N PRO A 112 -12.84 -1.32 2.52
CA PRO A 112 -11.59 -1.53 3.23
C PRO A 112 -10.52 -0.52 2.78
N TRP A 113 -9.56 -0.25 3.65
CA TRP A 113 -8.38 0.53 3.29
C TRP A 113 -7.53 -0.19 2.24
N ARG A 114 -7.16 0.52 1.17
CA ARG A 114 -6.22 0.09 0.15
C ARG A 114 -4.89 0.80 0.32
N GLN A 115 -3.79 0.09 0.11
CA GLN A 115 -2.44 0.68 0.12
C GLN A 115 -2.20 1.40 -1.21
N VAL A 116 -1.48 2.51 -1.13
CA VAL A 116 -0.92 3.23 -2.27
C VAL A 116 0.55 2.82 -2.38
N SER A 117 0.97 2.28 -3.52
CA SER A 117 2.28 1.65 -3.73
C SER A 117 2.95 2.13 -5.01
#